data_AF-A0A2T2SVF5-F1
#
_entry.id   AF-A0A2T2SVF5-F1
#
_cell.length_a   1.000
_cell.length_b   1.000
_cell.length_c   1.000
_cell.angle_alpha   90.00
_cell.angle_beta   90.00
_cell.angle_gamma   90.00
#
_symmetry.space_group_name_H-M   'P 1'
#
loop_
_entity.id
_entity.type
_entity.pdbx_description
1 polymer ?
#
loop_
_entity_poly.entity_id
_entity_poly.type
_entity_poly.pdbx_seq_one_letter_code
_entity_poly.pdbx_strand_id
1 'polypeptide(L)'
;LEKEHRTGNVSYEAENHQKMVELRAQKVQNVTQDIPPTRVHGPPDGDLLVLGWGSTKGAIEEATERANEERLRVGSVVLRHVWPLPADLGDVLDRFDHVLVPELNNGQLIRVLRDQYPHRGFTPLNKIQGRPFRAEEIVEEVEALLGEPAPA
;
A
#
# COMPACT_ATOMS: atom_id res chain seq x y z
N LEU A 1 -8.43 0.29 33.36
CA LEU A 1 -7.99 -0.83 34.22
C LEU A 1 -7.42 -1.92 33.32
N GLU A 2 -6.18 -2.32 33.53
CA GLU A 2 -5.51 -3.35 32.72
C GLU A 2 -5.73 -4.75 33.32
N LYS A 3 -5.59 -5.78 32.50
CA LYS A 3 -5.62 -7.18 32.92
C LYS A 3 -4.22 -7.68 33.24
N GLU A 4 -4.04 -8.36 34.37
CA GLU A 4 -2.80 -9.03 34.73
C GLU A 4 -2.46 -10.12 33.70
N HIS A 5 -1.20 -10.13 33.26
CA HIS A 5 -0.70 -11.12 32.32
C HIS A 5 -0.96 -12.55 32.84
N ARG A 6 -1.58 -13.39 32.00
CA ARG A 6 -1.99 -14.79 32.23
C ARG A 6 -3.21 -15.01 33.12
N THR A 7 -3.36 -14.28 34.22
CA THR A 7 -4.45 -14.55 35.20
C THR A 7 -5.75 -13.84 34.84
N GLY A 8 -5.69 -12.68 34.17
CA GLY A 8 -6.87 -11.87 33.86
C GLY A 8 -7.46 -11.09 35.05
N ASN A 9 -6.75 -11.05 36.19
CA ASN A 9 -7.11 -10.18 37.31
C ASN A 9 -6.94 -8.71 36.94
N VAL A 10 -7.51 -7.79 37.73
CA VAL A 10 -7.25 -6.36 37.54
C VAL A 10 -5.85 -6.05 38.06
N SER A 11 -5.04 -5.36 37.27
CA SER A 11 -3.71 -4.90 37.67
C SER A 11 -3.56 -3.40 37.41
N TYR A 12 -2.87 -2.73 38.33
CA TYR A 12 -2.49 -1.32 38.27
C TYR A 12 -0.98 -1.14 38.11
N GLU A 13 -0.23 -2.24 38.04
CA GLU A 13 1.23 -2.23 37.92
C GLU A 13 1.64 -1.68 36.55
N ALA A 14 2.51 -0.66 36.53
CA ALA A 14 2.92 0.02 35.31
C ALA A 14 3.61 -0.92 34.32
N GLU A 15 4.49 -1.80 34.80
CA GLU A 15 5.19 -2.79 33.97
C GLU A 15 4.24 -3.81 33.35
N ASN A 16 3.21 -4.24 34.10
CA ASN A 16 2.18 -5.11 33.54
C ASN A 16 1.43 -4.40 32.41
N HIS A 17 1.11 -3.11 32.56
CA HIS A 17 0.44 -2.35 31.51
C HIS A 17 1.27 -2.26 30.23
N GLN A 18 2.55 -1.89 30.32
CA GLN A 18 3.43 -1.86 29.17
C GLN A 18 3.48 -3.23 28.47
N LYS A 19 3.75 -4.30 29.22
CA LYS A 19 3.82 -5.66 28.69
C LYS A 19 2.54 -6.07 27.96
N MET A 20 1.38 -5.78 28.55
CA MET A 20 0.10 -6.15 27.95
C MET A 20 -0.21 -5.34 26.68
N VAL A 21 0.21 -4.08 26.61
CA VAL A 21 0.14 -3.26 25.39
C VAL A 21 1.01 -3.87 24.29
N GLU A 22 2.28 -4.17 24.58
CA GLU A 22 3.23 -4.78 23.65
C GLU A 22 2.72 -6.14 23.14
N LEU A 23 2.21 -7.00 24.03
CA LEU A 23 1.65 -8.31 23.65
C LEU A 23 0.47 -8.18 22.69
N ARG A 24 -0.42 -7.21 22.90
CA ARG A 24 -1.56 -6.97 21.99
C ARG A 24 -1.10 -6.44 20.65
N ALA A 25 -0.13 -5.52 20.64
CA ALA A 25 0.47 -5.01 19.40
C ALA A 25 1.14 -6.14 18.62
N GLN A 26 1.98 -6.95 19.29
CA GLN A 26 2.65 -8.10 18.67
C GLN A 26 1.65 -9.12 18.13
N LYS A 27 0.57 -9.40 18.86
CA LYS A 27 -0.50 -10.29 18.38
C LYS A 27 -1.10 -9.80 17.05
N VAL A 28 -1.32 -8.49 16.90
CA VAL A 28 -1.79 -7.91 15.63
C VAL A 28 -0.71 -8.05 14.55
N GLN A 29 0.56 -7.77 14.86
CA GLN A 29 1.66 -7.92 13.90
C GLN A 29 1.89 -9.37 13.45
N ASN A 30 1.62 -10.36 14.31
CA ASN A 30 1.75 -11.77 13.94
C ASN A 30 0.80 -12.18 12.81
N VAL A 31 -0.30 -11.42 12.56
CA VAL A 31 -1.21 -11.68 11.43
C VAL A 31 -0.48 -11.60 10.09
N THR A 32 0.64 -10.87 9.99
CA THR A 32 1.45 -10.82 8.77
C THR A 32 1.91 -12.21 8.30
N GLN A 33 2.04 -13.18 9.21
CA GLN A 33 2.40 -14.57 8.88
C GLN A 33 1.30 -15.31 8.10
N ASP A 34 0.06 -14.86 8.22
CA ASP A 34 -1.11 -15.44 7.55
C ASP A 34 -1.50 -14.66 6.28
N ILE A 35 -0.88 -13.49 6.04
CA ILE A 35 -1.13 -12.68 4.84
C ILE A 35 -0.46 -13.37 3.64
N PRO A 36 -1.22 -13.69 2.57
CA PRO A 36 -0.63 -14.26 1.35
C PRO A 36 0.38 -13.31 0.70
N PRO A 37 1.36 -13.83 -0.07
CA PRO A 37 2.30 -13.01 -0.82
C PRO A 37 1.60 -11.98 -1.71
N THR A 38 2.21 -10.82 -1.84
CA THR A 38 1.72 -9.70 -2.63
C THR A 38 1.70 -10.06 -4.11
N ARG A 39 0.50 -10.08 -4.70
CA ARG A 39 0.34 -10.32 -6.15
C ARG A 39 0.47 -9.00 -6.92
N VAL A 40 1.47 -8.94 -7.79
CA VAL A 40 1.62 -7.88 -8.78
C VAL A 40 0.80 -8.24 -10.03
N HIS A 41 0.06 -7.27 -10.56
CA HIS A 41 -0.57 -7.33 -11.88
C HIS A 41 0.30 -6.52 -12.87
N GLY A 42 0.50 -7.06 -14.08
CA GLY A 42 1.51 -6.55 -15.02
C GLY A 42 2.91 -7.12 -14.76
N PRO A 43 3.97 -6.48 -15.28
CA PRO A 43 5.37 -6.84 -15.04
C PRO A 43 5.72 -6.91 -13.55
N PRO A 44 6.60 -7.84 -13.12
CA PRO A 44 6.98 -8.00 -11.71
C PRO A 44 7.95 -6.91 -11.19
N ASP A 45 8.49 -6.10 -12.10
CA ASP A 45 9.40 -4.96 -11.91
C ASP A 45 9.19 -3.96 -13.05
N GLY A 46 9.68 -2.74 -12.90
CA GLY A 46 9.54 -1.73 -13.94
C GLY A 46 9.74 -0.30 -13.47
N ASP A 47 9.29 0.64 -14.28
CA ASP A 47 9.54 2.06 -14.06
C ASP A 47 8.57 2.62 -13.00
N LEU A 48 7.35 2.08 -12.91
CA LEU A 48 6.33 2.58 -11.96
C LEU A 48 5.41 1.47 -11.43
N LEU A 49 5.15 1.51 -10.12
CA LEU A 49 4.12 0.72 -9.46
C LEU A 49 2.90 1.60 -9.11
N VAL A 50 1.71 1.21 -9.55
CA VAL A 50 0.46 1.78 -9.05
C VAL A 50 -0.03 0.96 -7.85
N LEU A 51 0.03 1.55 -6.66
CA LEU A 51 -0.33 0.91 -5.39
C LEU A 51 -1.64 1.48 -4.83
N GLY A 52 -2.70 0.67 -4.78
CA GLY A 52 -4.00 1.10 -4.26
C GLY A 52 -4.63 0.13 -3.26
N TRP A 53 -5.87 0.39 -2.88
CA TRP A 53 -6.66 -0.45 -1.99
C TRP A 53 -8.16 -0.28 -2.22
N GLY A 54 -8.94 -1.30 -1.89
CA GLY A 54 -10.40 -1.23 -1.95
C GLY A 54 -10.97 -1.03 -3.36
N SER A 55 -11.88 -0.07 -3.51
CA SER A 55 -12.66 0.12 -4.75
C SER A 55 -11.86 0.71 -5.92
N THR A 56 -10.62 1.14 -5.71
CA THR A 56 -9.77 1.65 -6.81
C THR A 56 -9.24 0.55 -7.72
N LYS A 57 -9.42 -0.73 -7.33
CA LYS A 57 -8.90 -1.91 -8.04
C LYS A 57 -9.11 -1.87 -9.56
N GLY A 58 -10.36 -1.72 -10.00
CA GLY A 58 -10.71 -1.83 -11.41
C GLY A 58 -10.04 -0.76 -12.26
N ALA A 59 -10.05 0.49 -11.78
CA ALA A 59 -9.40 1.59 -12.48
C ALA A 59 -7.87 1.43 -12.54
N ILE A 60 -7.26 0.88 -11.47
CA ILE A 60 -5.82 0.63 -11.41
C ILE A 60 -5.40 -0.48 -12.38
N GLU A 61 -6.09 -1.62 -12.38
CA GLU A 61 -5.76 -2.74 -13.27
C GLU A 61 -5.93 -2.31 -14.74
N GLU A 62 -7.03 -1.64 -15.10
CA GLU A 62 -7.25 -1.11 -16.46
C GLU A 62 -6.19 -0.08 -16.87
N ALA A 63 -5.83 0.86 -15.98
CA ALA A 63 -4.77 1.83 -16.26
C ALA A 63 -3.40 1.16 -16.45
N THR A 64 -3.13 0.09 -15.69
CA THR A 64 -1.90 -0.70 -15.83
C THR A 64 -1.86 -1.37 -17.19
N GLU A 65 -2.95 -2.01 -17.63
CA GLU A 65 -3.04 -2.65 -18.95
C GLU A 65 -2.80 -1.63 -20.07
N ARG A 66 -3.48 -0.48 -20.03
CA ARG A 66 -3.32 0.60 -21.02
C ARG A 66 -1.89 1.14 -21.09
N ALA A 67 -1.26 1.41 -19.95
CA ALA A 67 0.12 1.90 -19.93
C ALA A 67 1.11 0.88 -20.54
N ASN A 68 0.90 -0.42 -20.29
CA ASN A 68 1.73 -1.46 -20.88
C ASN A 68 1.48 -1.65 -22.39
N GLU A 69 0.27 -1.40 -22.90
CA GLU A 69 0.00 -1.37 -24.35
C GLU A 69 0.84 -0.29 -25.06
N GLU A 70 1.11 0.82 -24.37
CA GLU A 70 2.01 1.89 -24.79
C GLU A 70 3.49 1.62 -24.49
N ARG A 71 3.81 0.40 -24.05
CA ARG A 71 5.17 -0.09 -23.72
C ARG A 71 5.80 0.59 -22.50
N LEU A 72 5.01 1.22 -21.64
CA LEU A 72 5.48 1.67 -20.33
C LEU A 72 5.54 0.46 -19.39
N ARG A 73 6.64 0.26 -18.65
CA ARG A 73 6.80 -0.90 -17.75
C ARG A 73 6.13 -0.62 -16.41
N VAL A 74 4.81 -0.76 -16.37
CA VAL A 74 4.00 -0.39 -15.20
C VAL A 74 3.43 -1.63 -14.54
N GLY A 75 3.68 -1.81 -13.25
CA GLY A 75 3.03 -2.83 -12.43
C GLY A 75 1.93 -2.22 -11.56
N SER A 76 1.03 -3.05 -11.04
CA SER A 76 0.12 -2.62 -9.98
C SER A 76 -0.11 -3.64 -8.88
N VAL A 77 -0.38 -3.11 -7.69
CA VAL A 77 -0.76 -3.88 -6.50
C VAL A 77 -1.98 -3.23 -5.88
N VAL A 78 -2.97 -4.06 -5.54
CA VAL A 78 -4.16 -3.62 -4.81
C VAL A 78 -4.23 -4.36 -3.50
N LEU A 79 -3.93 -3.62 -2.42
CA LEU A 79 -3.87 -4.16 -1.07
C LEU A 79 -5.24 -4.62 -0.60
N ARG A 80 -5.29 -5.85 -0.09
CA ARG A 80 -6.42 -6.39 0.66
C ARG A 80 -6.28 -6.18 2.17
N HIS A 81 -5.04 -6.18 2.66
CA HIS A 81 -4.71 -5.98 4.07
C HIS A 81 -3.94 -4.65 4.19
N VAL A 82 -4.54 -3.67 4.89
CA VAL A 82 -3.94 -2.34 5.09
C VAL A 82 -3.19 -2.26 6.42
N TRP A 83 -3.55 -3.10 7.40
CA TRP A 83 -2.82 -3.24 8.64
C TRP A 83 -2.96 -4.64 9.26
N PRO A 84 -1.85 -5.32 9.59
CA PRO A 84 -0.49 -5.02 9.11
C PRO A 84 -0.40 -5.03 7.58
N LEU A 85 0.65 -4.41 7.04
CA LEU A 85 0.96 -4.53 5.61
C LEU A 85 1.58 -5.92 5.33
N PRO A 86 1.47 -6.45 4.10
CA PRO A 86 2.14 -7.69 3.72
C PRO A 86 3.66 -7.64 3.97
N ALA A 87 4.24 -8.73 4.48
CA ALA A 87 5.67 -8.78 4.82
C ALA A 87 6.59 -8.53 3.61
N ASP A 88 6.17 -8.98 2.43
CA ASP A 88 6.93 -8.88 1.18
C ASP A 88 6.70 -7.56 0.43
N LEU A 89 5.82 -6.68 0.92
CA LEU A 89 5.47 -5.45 0.22
C LEU A 89 6.70 -4.54 0.04
N GLY A 90 7.62 -4.50 1.02
CA GLY A 90 8.87 -3.73 0.90
C GLY A 90 9.71 -4.19 -0.31
N ASP A 91 9.96 -5.50 -0.43
CA ASP A 91 10.68 -6.09 -1.56
C ASP A 91 9.96 -5.82 -2.88
N VAL A 92 8.62 -5.81 -2.89
CA VAL A 92 7.85 -5.45 -4.08
C VAL A 92 8.08 -3.99 -4.46
N LEU A 93 8.05 -3.06 -3.52
CA LEU A 93 8.23 -1.62 -3.75
C LEU A 93 9.62 -1.27 -4.29
N ASP A 94 10.64 -2.03 -3.90
CA ASP A 94 12.03 -1.81 -4.31
C ASP A 94 12.33 -2.27 -5.74
N ARG A 95 11.42 -3.06 -6.35
CA ARG A 95 11.53 -3.48 -7.76
C ARG A 95 11.04 -2.45 -8.76
N PHE A 96 10.53 -1.31 -8.29
CA PHE A 96 10.01 -0.25 -9.14
C PHE A 96 10.69 1.08 -8.83
N ASP A 97 10.92 1.91 -9.84
CA ASP A 97 11.58 3.22 -9.66
C ASP A 97 10.63 4.25 -9.02
N HIS A 98 9.36 4.25 -9.41
CA HIS A 98 8.31 5.13 -8.88
C HIS A 98 7.16 4.35 -8.25
N VAL A 99 6.49 4.95 -7.26
CA VAL A 99 5.27 4.39 -6.66
C VAL A 99 4.19 5.46 -6.62
N LEU A 100 3.14 5.26 -7.43
CA LEU A 100 1.95 6.09 -7.49
C LEU A 100 0.85 5.49 -6.61
N VAL A 101 0.24 6.31 -5.76
CA VAL A 101 -0.76 5.86 -4.77
C VAL A 101 -2.10 6.55 -5.03
N PRO A 102 -2.97 5.99 -5.91
CA PRO A 102 -4.31 6.49 -6.12
C PRO A 102 -5.25 6.08 -4.98
N GLU A 103 -5.85 7.06 -4.28
CA GLU A 103 -6.83 6.80 -3.25
C GLU A 103 -7.99 7.81 -3.19
N LEU A 104 -9.18 7.30 -2.84
CA LEU A 104 -10.42 8.07 -2.78
C LEU A 104 -10.62 8.75 -1.40
N ASN A 105 -9.55 9.33 -0.86
CA ASN A 105 -9.51 9.89 0.49
C ASN A 105 -8.40 10.97 0.63
N ASN A 106 -8.05 11.35 1.85
CA ASN A 106 -7.12 12.43 2.18
C ASN A 106 -5.68 11.95 2.46
N GLY A 107 -5.23 10.91 1.77
CA GLY A 107 -3.87 10.39 1.95
C GLY A 107 -3.76 9.41 3.13
N GLN A 108 -4.77 8.58 3.40
CA GLN A 108 -4.71 7.66 4.53
C GLN A 108 -3.66 6.56 4.30
N LEU A 109 -3.67 5.92 3.12
CA LEU A 109 -2.72 4.85 2.81
C LEU A 109 -1.30 5.40 2.73
N ILE A 110 -1.11 6.57 2.09
CA ILE A 110 0.23 7.13 1.95
C ILE A 110 0.89 7.47 3.29
N ARG A 111 0.11 7.85 4.32
CA ARG A 111 0.64 8.09 5.67
C ARG A 111 1.15 6.79 6.30
N VAL A 112 0.40 5.70 6.17
CA VAL A 112 0.82 4.38 6.65
C VAL A 112 2.08 3.92 5.90
N LEU A 113 2.11 4.07 4.58
CA LEU A 113 3.27 3.69 3.76
C LEU A 113 4.53 4.47 4.13
N ARG A 114 4.43 5.78 4.35
CA ARG A 114 5.58 6.62 4.76
C ARG A 114 6.06 6.32 6.17
N ASP A 115 5.17 5.88 7.06
CA ASP A 115 5.53 5.44 8.40
C ASP A 115 6.27 4.09 8.38
N GLN A 116 5.79 3.13 7.58
CA GLN A 116 6.37 1.79 7.49
C GLN A 116 7.60 1.70 6.57
N TYR A 117 7.69 2.55 5.55
CA TYR A 117 8.78 2.59 4.56
C TYR A 117 9.33 4.02 4.40
N PRO A 118 9.94 4.61 5.45
CA PRO A 118 10.36 6.01 5.46
C PRO A 118 11.47 6.34 4.44
N HIS A 119 12.18 5.33 3.93
CA HIS A 119 13.23 5.49 2.92
C HIS A 119 12.69 5.53 1.48
N ARG A 120 11.40 5.22 1.27
CA ARG A 120 10.78 5.13 -0.06
C ARG A 120 10.00 6.40 -0.40
N GLY A 121 10.16 6.89 -1.63
CA GLY A 121 9.31 7.95 -2.18
C GLY A 121 7.97 7.42 -2.66
N PHE A 122 6.88 8.10 -2.31
CA PHE A 122 5.51 7.80 -2.75
C PHE A 122 4.83 9.07 -3.29
N THR A 123 4.26 8.97 -4.49
CA THR A 123 3.48 10.02 -5.14
C THR A 123 1.99 9.82 -4.85
N PRO A 124 1.31 10.73 -4.13
CA PRO A 124 -0.13 10.63 -3.89
C PRO A 124 -0.93 11.07 -5.11
N LEU A 125 -1.99 10.31 -5.44
CA LEU A 125 -3.06 10.73 -6.35
C LEU A 125 -4.39 10.65 -5.60
N ASN A 126 -4.75 11.75 -4.94
CA ASN A 126 -5.92 11.78 -4.05
C ASN A 126 -7.14 12.37 -4.76
N LYS A 127 -8.28 11.67 -4.70
CA LYS A 127 -9.56 12.17 -5.24
C LYS A 127 -10.67 12.08 -4.20
N ILE A 128 -11.27 13.23 -3.88
CA ILE A 128 -12.27 13.35 -2.79
C ILE A 128 -13.58 13.95 -3.31
N GLN A 129 -13.88 13.70 -4.57
CA GLN A 129 -15.00 14.30 -5.30
C GLN A 129 -16.28 13.44 -5.22
N GLY A 130 -16.31 12.40 -4.37
CA GLY A 130 -17.45 11.49 -4.25
C GLY A 130 -17.70 10.64 -5.50
N ARG A 131 -16.70 10.47 -6.37
CA ARG A 131 -16.78 9.69 -7.61
C ARG A 131 -15.57 8.75 -7.70
N PRO A 132 -15.74 7.53 -8.26
CA PRO A 132 -14.62 6.64 -8.55
C PRO A 132 -13.57 7.27 -9.47
N PHE A 133 -12.37 6.72 -9.47
CA PHE A 133 -11.38 6.98 -10.51
C PHE A 133 -11.86 6.41 -11.84
N ARG A 134 -11.60 7.13 -12.92
CA ARG A 134 -11.51 6.60 -14.27
C ARG A 134 -10.08 6.11 -14.50
N ALA A 135 -9.92 5.06 -15.29
CA ALA A 135 -8.58 4.56 -15.64
C ALA A 135 -7.72 5.65 -16.30
N GLU A 136 -8.33 6.48 -17.15
CA GLU A 136 -7.67 7.62 -17.83
C GLU A 136 -7.01 8.60 -16.85
N GLU A 137 -7.65 8.92 -15.72
CA GLU A 137 -7.07 9.82 -14.70
C GLU A 137 -5.78 9.24 -14.10
N ILE A 138 -5.66 7.91 -14.03
CA ILE A 138 -4.46 7.24 -13.52
C ILE A 138 -3.39 7.16 -14.62
N VAL A 139 -3.79 6.88 -15.87
CA VAL A 139 -2.88 6.84 -17.02
C VAL A 139 -2.19 8.19 -17.22
N GLU A 140 -2.95 9.30 -17.20
CA GLU A 140 -2.40 10.66 -17.33
C GLU A 140 -1.30 10.95 -16.28
N GLU A 141 -1.52 10.52 -15.03
CA GLU A 141 -0.54 10.70 -13.96
C GLU A 141 0.68 9.77 -14.12
N VAL A 142 0.48 8.55 -14.63
CA VAL A 142 1.56 7.62 -14.96
C VAL A 142 2.46 8.20 -16.04
N GLU A 143 1.88 8.69 -17.14
CA GLU A 143 2.61 9.35 -18.23
C GLU A 143 3.36 10.60 -17.73
N ALA A 144 2.71 11.42 -16.89
CA ALA A 144 3.34 12.60 -16.32
C ALA A 144 4.57 12.27 -15.44
N LEU A 145 4.55 11.13 -14.74
CA LEU A 145 5.67 10.69 -13.89
C LEU A 145 6.81 10.06 -14.68
N LEU A 146 6.51 9.34 -15.76
CA LEU A 146 7.52 8.66 -16.58
C LEU A 146 8.08 9.55 -17.70
N GLY A 147 7.40 10.64 -18.05
CA GLY A 147 7.70 11.47 -19.21
C GLY A 147 7.17 10.85 -20.51
N GLU A 148 7.08 11.65 -21.58
CA GLU A 148 6.68 11.14 -22.90
C GLU A 148 7.59 9.96 -23.31
N PRO A 149 7.03 8.85 -23.85
CA PRO A 149 7.83 7.73 -24.30
C PRO A 149 8.80 8.20 -25.39
N ALA A 150 10.07 7.78 -25.29
CA ALA A 150 11.06 8.08 -26.32
C ALA A 150 10.53 7.62 -27.70
N PRO A 151 10.57 8.49 -28.74
CA PRO A 151 10.06 8.12 -30.05
C PRO A 151 10.84 6.91 -30.59
N ALA A 152 10.08 5.96 -31.16
CA ALA A 152 10.57 4.72 -31.76
C ALA A 152 11.54 4.95 -32.93
#